data_AF-A0A2M9C667-F1
#
_entry.id   AF-A0A2M9C667-F1
#
_cell.length_a   1.000
_cell.length_b   1.000
_cell.length_c   1.000
_cell.angle_alpha   90.00
_cell.angle_beta   90.00
_cell.angle_gamma   90.00
#
_symmetry.space_group_name_H-M   'P 1'
#
loop_
_entity.id
_entity.type
_entity.pdbx_description
1 polymer ?
#
loop_
_entity_poly.entity_id
_entity_poly.type
_entity_poly.pdbx_seq_one_letter_code
_entity_poly.pdbx_strand_id
1 'polypeptide(L)'
;MKKQLLLFAFSALALTSCKDDDMQAYELDILKGDWKTSKTEIVSGKDGKTVLLTTPVTGCSTKDITHFSIDYSTSYTYYNGTGADCKVAGKSEGKYTYDTETKLLTIKYNNNGDQPYRVEILSSSELKILDLSTDIDYNADGVNDRVYMSFKR
;
A
#
# COMPACT_ATOMS: atom_id res chain seq x y z
N MET A 1 18.02 -66.65 11.86
CA MET A 1 17.77 -65.63 10.81
C MET A 1 16.83 -64.58 11.37
N LYS A 2 17.28 -63.33 11.48
CA LYS A 2 16.54 -62.20 12.08
C LYS A 2 15.51 -61.68 11.06
N LYS A 3 14.24 -61.54 11.46
CA LYS A 3 13.26 -60.71 10.75
C LYS A 3 12.99 -59.48 11.63
N GLN A 4 13.56 -58.34 11.24
CA GLN A 4 13.24 -57.06 11.87
C GLN A 4 12.06 -56.45 11.13
N LEU A 5 10.96 -56.28 11.86
CA LEU A 5 9.75 -55.63 11.38
C LEU A 5 9.98 -54.12 11.48
N LEU A 6 10.18 -53.47 10.35
CA LEU A 6 10.21 -52.01 10.21
C LEU A 6 8.80 -51.47 10.53
N LEU A 7 8.67 -50.67 11.59
CA LEU A 7 7.49 -49.84 11.81
C LEU A 7 7.86 -48.38 11.58
N PHE A 8 7.08 -47.80 10.67
CA PHE A 8 7.20 -46.47 10.10
C PHE A 8 7.27 -45.38 11.18
N ALA A 9 8.33 -44.60 11.14
CA ALA A 9 8.35 -43.30 11.78
C ALA A 9 7.34 -42.41 11.03
N PHE A 10 6.24 -42.05 11.70
CA PHE A 10 5.38 -40.96 11.26
C PHE A 10 6.16 -39.66 11.43
N SER A 11 6.90 -39.29 10.40
CA SER A 11 7.28 -37.91 10.16
C SER A 11 5.99 -37.17 9.79
N ALA A 12 5.27 -36.67 10.80
CA ALA A 12 4.39 -35.54 10.58
C ALA A 12 5.30 -34.41 10.10
N LEU A 13 5.40 -34.26 8.77
CA LEU A 13 6.04 -33.12 8.15
C LEU A 13 5.36 -31.88 8.73
N ALA A 14 6.13 -31.11 9.49
CA ALA A 14 5.80 -29.73 9.80
C ALA A 14 5.77 -28.96 8.46
N LEU A 15 4.62 -28.96 7.79
CA LEU A 15 4.38 -28.24 6.53
C LEU A 15 3.78 -26.85 6.74
N THR A 16 3.88 -26.27 7.94
CA THR A 16 3.18 -25.03 8.28
C THR A 16 4.06 -23.77 8.24
N SER A 17 5.22 -23.76 7.56
CA SER A 17 6.12 -22.59 7.65
C SER A 17 6.77 -22.12 6.34
N CYS A 18 6.32 -22.56 5.16
CA CYS A 18 6.93 -22.16 3.87
C CYS A 18 5.94 -21.55 2.88
N LYS A 19 4.89 -20.86 3.34
CA LYS A 19 3.93 -20.18 2.42
C LYS A 19 3.89 -18.67 2.61
N ASP A 20 4.08 -18.20 3.84
CA ASP A 20 3.86 -16.78 4.14
C ASP A 20 5.04 -15.91 3.68
N ASP A 21 6.28 -16.38 3.88
CA ASP A 21 7.49 -15.65 3.44
C ASP A 21 7.55 -15.48 1.91
N ASP A 22 7.11 -16.48 1.15
CA ASP A 22 7.10 -16.44 -0.31
C ASP A 22 6.10 -15.40 -0.85
N MET A 23 4.93 -15.29 -0.21
CA MET A 23 3.91 -14.30 -0.59
C MET A 23 4.34 -12.88 -0.21
N GLN A 24 4.92 -12.70 0.97
CA GLN A 24 5.45 -11.41 1.41
C GLN A 24 6.52 -10.89 0.44
N ALA A 25 7.50 -11.73 0.09
CA ALA A 25 8.55 -11.35 -0.84
C ALA A 25 7.99 -11.02 -2.23
N TYR A 26 7.02 -11.80 -2.73
CA TYR A 26 6.38 -11.56 -4.02
C TYR A 26 5.63 -10.23 -4.07
N GLU A 27 4.80 -9.91 -3.08
CA GLU A 27 4.07 -8.64 -3.08
C GLU A 27 4.98 -7.44 -2.85
N LEU A 28 6.04 -7.57 -2.04
CA LEU A 28 7.08 -6.54 -1.94
C LEU A 28 7.80 -6.33 -3.28
N ASP A 29 8.00 -7.39 -4.07
CA ASP A 29 8.57 -7.29 -5.41
C ASP A 29 7.66 -6.51 -6.36
N ILE A 30 6.34 -6.66 -6.23
CA ILE A 30 5.34 -5.89 -6.97
C ILE A 30 5.23 -4.46 -6.45
N LEU A 31 5.36 -4.23 -5.13
CA LEU A 31 5.25 -2.91 -4.51
C LEU A 31 6.48 -2.04 -4.77
N LYS A 32 7.68 -2.62 -4.89
CA LYS A 32 8.95 -1.86 -4.98
C LYS A 32 9.01 -0.94 -6.20
N GLY A 33 9.61 0.23 -6.05
CA GLY A 33 9.81 1.22 -7.10
C GLY A 33 8.88 2.42 -6.96
N ASP A 34 8.79 3.18 -8.05
CA ASP A 34 8.15 4.49 -8.08
C ASP A 34 6.68 4.40 -8.44
N TRP A 35 5.86 5.09 -7.65
CA TRP A 35 4.42 5.20 -7.81
C TRP A 35 4.01 6.66 -7.88
N LYS A 36 3.20 7.01 -8.88
CA LYS A 36 2.64 8.34 -9.06
C LYS A 36 1.16 8.33 -8.72
N THR A 37 0.74 9.23 -7.84
CA THR A 37 -0.69 9.40 -7.54
C THR A 37 -1.42 9.86 -8.79
N SER A 38 -2.49 9.17 -9.14
CA SER A 38 -3.34 9.48 -10.30
C SER A 38 -4.61 10.23 -9.89
N LYS A 39 -5.22 9.83 -8.77
CA LYS A 39 -6.43 10.44 -8.22
C LYS A 39 -6.64 10.08 -6.75
N THR A 40 -7.45 10.88 -6.09
CA THR A 40 -8.08 10.57 -4.80
C THR A 40 -9.59 10.46 -5.00
N GLU A 41 -10.23 9.52 -4.32
CA GLU A 41 -11.68 9.33 -4.35
C GLU A 41 -12.24 9.31 -2.93
N ILE A 42 -13.37 10.00 -2.72
CA ILE A 42 -14.21 9.83 -1.53
C ILE A 42 -15.36 8.91 -1.94
N VAL A 43 -15.52 7.81 -1.22
CA VAL A 43 -16.54 6.78 -1.47
C VAL A 43 -17.43 6.65 -0.25
N SER A 44 -18.74 6.56 -0.47
CA SER A 44 -19.73 6.49 0.61
C SER A 44 -19.41 5.38 1.61
N GLY A 45 -19.36 5.73 2.89
CA GLY A 45 -19.19 4.77 3.98
C GLY A 45 -20.32 3.76 4.08
N LYS A 46 -21.53 4.19 3.70
CA LYS A 46 -22.79 3.45 3.84
C LYS A 46 -22.87 2.19 2.99
N ASP A 47 -22.38 2.27 1.75
CA ASP A 47 -22.38 1.14 0.81
C ASP A 47 -20.98 0.69 0.38
N GLY A 48 -19.94 1.49 0.66
CA GLY A 48 -18.55 1.24 0.29
C GLY A 48 -18.29 1.26 -1.21
N LYS A 49 -19.21 1.80 -2.03
CA LYS A 49 -19.18 1.70 -3.50
C LYS A 49 -19.52 3.00 -4.22
N THR A 50 -20.45 3.80 -3.69
CA THR A 50 -20.88 5.05 -4.34
C THR A 50 -19.78 6.09 -4.24
N VAL A 51 -19.22 6.50 -5.39
CA VAL A 51 -18.21 7.57 -5.44
C VAL A 51 -18.92 8.91 -5.23
N LEU A 52 -18.55 9.62 -4.16
CA LEU A 52 -19.07 10.94 -3.81
C LEU A 52 -18.24 12.07 -4.44
N LEU A 53 -16.92 11.86 -4.53
CA LEU A 53 -16.00 12.82 -5.13
C LEU A 53 -14.82 12.09 -5.78
N THR A 54 -14.39 12.57 -6.95
CA THR A 54 -13.11 12.19 -7.56
C THR A 54 -12.28 13.43 -7.81
N THR A 55 -11.07 13.44 -7.26
CA THR A 55 -10.10 14.52 -7.43
C THR A 55 -8.91 14.00 -8.23
N PRO A 56 -8.77 14.33 -9.52
CA PRO A 56 -7.58 13.97 -10.29
C PRO A 56 -6.38 14.78 -9.80
N VAL A 57 -5.19 14.20 -9.89
CA VAL A 57 -3.94 14.94 -9.67
C VAL A 57 -3.68 15.85 -10.87
N THR A 58 -3.38 17.12 -10.62
CA THR A 58 -3.15 18.14 -11.66
C THR A 58 -1.89 18.95 -11.39
N GLY A 59 -1.45 19.75 -12.36
CA GLY A 59 -0.28 20.60 -12.23
C GLY A 59 1.02 19.80 -12.04
N CYS A 60 1.98 20.38 -11.32
CA CYS A 60 3.28 19.74 -11.08
C CYS A 60 3.20 18.50 -10.21
N SER A 61 2.16 18.35 -9.39
CA SER A 61 1.95 17.17 -8.55
C SER A 61 1.74 15.88 -9.35
N THR A 62 1.43 15.97 -10.64
CA THR A 62 1.44 14.82 -11.56
C THR A 62 2.83 14.16 -11.70
N LYS A 63 3.88 14.85 -11.27
CA LYS A 63 5.26 14.36 -11.21
C LYS A 63 5.66 13.84 -9.82
N ASP A 64 4.81 13.95 -8.81
CA ASP A 64 5.10 13.46 -7.46
C ASP A 64 5.33 11.96 -7.47
N ILE A 65 6.28 11.50 -6.66
CA ILE A 65 6.71 10.10 -6.61
C ILE A 65 6.70 9.61 -5.17
N THR A 66 5.98 8.53 -4.92
CA THR A 66 6.15 7.69 -3.73
C THR A 66 6.98 6.47 -4.12
N HIS A 67 8.13 6.30 -3.49
CA HIS A 67 9.02 5.16 -3.70
C HIS A 67 8.90 4.17 -2.55
N PHE A 68 8.88 2.87 -2.86
CA PHE A 68 9.03 1.78 -1.90
C PHE A 68 10.21 0.89 -2.28
N SER A 69 11.01 0.46 -1.31
CA SER A 69 12.07 -0.53 -1.53
C SER A 69 11.79 -1.81 -0.76
N ILE A 70 12.45 -2.91 -1.15
CA ILE A 70 12.26 -4.23 -0.51
C ILE A 70 12.84 -4.31 0.91
N ASP A 71 13.72 -3.39 1.29
CA ASP A 71 14.30 -3.27 2.64
C ASP A 71 13.46 -2.37 3.56
N TYR A 72 12.19 -2.13 3.19
CA TYR A 72 11.22 -1.36 3.95
C TYR A 72 11.53 0.15 4.07
N SER A 73 12.39 0.69 3.22
CA SER A 73 12.57 2.13 3.09
C SER A 73 11.50 2.74 2.16
N THR A 74 11.14 3.99 2.39
CA THR A 74 10.23 4.73 1.51
C THR A 74 10.63 6.20 1.41
N SER A 75 10.27 6.82 0.30
CA SER A 75 10.35 8.28 0.18
C SER A 75 9.17 8.84 -0.60
N TYR A 76 8.85 10.10 -0.34
CA TYR A 76 7.93 10.89 -1.13
C TYR A 76 8.65 12.13 -1.66
N THR A 77 8.74 12.26 -2.98
CA THR A 77 9.32 13.42 -3.66
C THR A 77 8.19 14.23 -4.27
N TYR A 78 8.04 15.48 -3.86
CA TYR A 78 6.99 16.36 -4.40
C TYR A 78 7.55 17.47 -5.27
N TYR A 79 6.79 17.82 -6.30
CA TYR A 79 7.14 18.80 -7.31
C TYR A 79 6.21 20.02 -7.19
N ASN A 80 6.77 21.21 -7.39
CA ASN A 80 6.02 22.46 -7.44
C ASN A 80 6.49 23.32 -8.61
N GLY A 81 5.73 24.36 -8.94
CA GLY A 81 5.95 25.25 -10.07
C GLY A 81 4.69 25.38 -10.92
N THR A 82 4.85 25.94 -12.13
CA THR A 82 3.76 26.09 -13.09
C THR A 82 4.25 25.75 -14.50
N GLY A 83 3.39 25.10 -15.29
CA GLY A 83 3.69 24.74 -16.68
C GLY A 83 4.99 23.93 -16.83
N ALA A 84 5.94 24.43 -17.61
CA ALA A 84 7.21 23.77 -17.87
C ALA A 84 8.18 23.81 -16.67
N ASP A 85 7.97 24.71 -15.71
CA ASP A 85 8.89 24.96 -14.58
C ASP A 85 8.65 24.06 -13.36
N CYS A 86 8.03 22.89 -13.54
CA CYS A 86 7.89 21.92 -12.47
C CYS A 86 9.26 21.39 -12.01
N LYS A 87 9.62 21.68 -10.76
CA LYS A 87 10.89 21.30 -10.14
C LYS A 87 10.62 20.56 -8.83
N VAL A 88 11.59 19.75 -8.40
CA VAL A 88 11.54 19.11 -7.08
C VAL A 88 11.48 20.22 -6.02
N ALA A 89 10.45 20.20 -5.20
CA ALA A 89 10.24 21.15 -4.12
C ALA A 89 10.67 20.56 -2.77
N GLY A 90 10.65 19.24 -2.63
CA GLY A 90 11.23 18.57 -1.48
C GLY A 90 11.13 17.05 -1.57
N LYS A 91 11.75 16.41 -0.58
CA LYS A 91 11.74 14.95 -0.39
C LYS A 91 11.58 14.62 1.09
N SER A 92 10.65 13.72 1.39
CA SER A 92 10.47 13.12 2.71
C SER A 92 10.94 11.67 2.65
N GLU A 93 11.79 11.27 3.58
CA GLU A 93 12.29 9.89 3.69
C GLU A 93 11.76 9.24 4.95
N GLY A 94 11.67 7.91 4.93
CA GLY A 94 11.07 7.16 6.01
C GLY A 94 11.16 5.66 5.83
N LYS A 95 10.36 4.96 6.61
CA LYS A 95 10.17 3.52 6.52
C LYS A 95 8.70 3.17 6.35
N TYR A 96 8.43 1.95 5.93
CA TYR A 96 7.09 1.40 5.95
C TYR A 96 7.08 -0.02 6.53
N THR A 97 5.90 -0.47 6.97
CA THR A 97 5.62 -1.88 7.21
C THR A 97 4.53 -2.32 6.27
N TYR A 98 4.58 -3.57 5.82
CA TYR A 98 3.53 -4.13 4.99
C TYR A 98 3.27 -5.58 5.40
N ASP A 99 2.03 -5.90 5.67
CA ASP A 99 1.57 -7.23 6.03
C ASP A 99 0.68 -7.77 4.91
N THR A 100 1.10 -8.87 4.29
CA THR A 100 0.41 -9.45 3.12
C THR A 100 -0.90 -10.16 3.47
N GLU A 101 -1.12 -10.58 4.71
CA GLU A 101 -2.36 -11.23 5.12
C GLU A 101 -3.47 -10.19 5.32
N THR A 102 -3.18 -9.16 6.11
CA THR A 102 -4.11 -8.08 6.47
C THR A 102 -4.18 -6.96 5.44
N LYS A 103 -3.22 -6.92 4.52
CA LYS A 103 -2.99 -5.83 3.55
C LYS A 103 -2.73 -4.48 4.22
N LEU A 104 -2.29 -4.48 5.48
CA LEU A 104 -1.98 -3.26 6.22
C LEU A 104 -0.61 -2.71 5.77
N LEU A 105 -0.63 -1.49 5.24
CA LEU A 105 0.55 -0.71 4.88
C LEU A 105 0.63 0.48 5.85
N THR A 106 1.69 0.57 6.65
CA THR A 106 1.91 1.74 7.52
C THR A 106 3.14 2.49 7.04
N ILE A 107 2.99 3.75 6.66
CA ILE A 107 4.09 4.62 6.23
C ILE A 107 4.48 5.55 7.37
N LYS A 108 5.77 5.69 7.63
CA LYS A 108 6.32 6.61 8.64
C LYS A 108 7.47 7.41 8.05
N TYR A 109 7.21 8.65 7.67
CA TYR A 109 8.26 9.61 7.33
C TYR A 109 8.92 10.15 8.60
N ASN A 110 10.20 10.51 8.52
CA ASN A 110 11.03 10.86 9.70
C ASN A 110 10.45 11.98 10.59
N ASN A 111 9.62 12.87 10.04
CA ASN A 111 9.03 14.01 10.74
C ASN A 111 7.50 13.89 10.93
N ASN A 112 6.92 12.73 10.64
CA ASN A 112 5.47 12.50 10.67
C ASN A 112 5.12 11.33 11.60
N GLY A 113 3.89 11.32 12.08
CA GLY A 113 3.31 10.14 12.74
C GLY A 113 3.05 9.02 11.75
N ASP A 114 2.80 7.82 12.27
CA ASP A 114 2.44 6.65 11.48
C ASP A 114 1.16 6.92 10.67
N GLN A 115 1.20 6.59 9.38
CA GLN A 115 0.09 6.75 8.44
C GLN A 115 -0.40 5.36 8.01
N PRO A 116 -1.49 4.85 8.58
CA PRO A 116 -2.01 3.53 8.26
C PRO A 116 -2.89 3.55 7.00
N TYR A 117 -2.66 2.57 6.12
CA TYR A 117 -3.40 2.35 4.89
C TYR A 117 -3.74 0.87 4.75
N ARG A 118 -4.80 0.55 3.99
CA ARG A 118 -5.05 -0.80 3.49
C ARG A 118 -4.83 -0.86 1.99
N VAL A 119 -4.02 -1.82 1.53
CA VAL A 119 -3.82 -2.09 0.10
C VAL A 119 -5.02 -2.87 -0.45
N GLU A 120 -5.71 -2.29 -1.43
CA GLU A 120 -6.94 -2.83 -2.02
C GLU A 120 -6.68 -3.39 -3.42
N ILE A 121 -5.72 -2.79 -4.14
CA ILE A 121 -5.23 -3.26 -5.44
C ILE A 121 -3.71 -3.15 -5.40
N LEU A 122 -3.03 -4.22 -5.79
CA LEU A 122 -1.59 -4.23 -6.03
C LEU A 122 -1.29 -5.10 -7.25
N SER A 123 -0.73 -4.47 -8.29
CA SER A 123 -0.31 -5.13 -9.52
C SER A 123 0.97 -4.48 -10.04
N SER A 124 1.49 -4.97 -11.17
CA SER A 124 2.69 -4.40 -11.80
C SER A 124 2.51 -2.96 -12.31
N SER A 125 1.29 -2.41 -12.36
CA SER A 125 1.04 -1.06 -12.89
C SER A 125 0.04 -0.23 -12.09
N GLU A 126 -0.69 -0.84 -11.15
CA GLU A 126 -1.72 -0.18 -10.35
C GLU A 126 -1.57 -0.50 -8.87
N LEU A 127 -1.67 0.53 -8.05
CA LEU A 127 -1.76 0.44 -6.59
C LEU A 127 -2.97 1.28 -6.16
N LYS A 128 -3.86 0.71 -5.36
CA LYS A 128 -4.97 1.44 -4.73
C LYS A 128 -4.90 1.19 -3.24
N ILE A 129 -4.89 2.26 -2.45
CA ILE A 129 -4.89 2.19 -1.00
C ILE A 129 -6.09 2.94 -0.42
N LEU A 130 -6.63 2.41 0.67
CA LEU A 130 -7.60 3.07 1.54
C LEU A 130 -6.85 3.74 2.68
N ASP A 131 -7.09 5.03 2.92
CA ASP A 131 -6.62 5.74 4.10
C ASP A 131 -7.43 5.31 5.32
N LEU A 132 -6.76 4.80 6.35
CA LEU A 132 -7.39 4.33 7.59
C LEU A 132 -7.38 5.40 8.69
N SER A 133 -6.78 6.57 8.43
CA SER A 133 -6.68 7.67 9.38
C SER A 133 -7.78 8.73 9.23
N THR A 134 -8.57 8.66 8.14
CA THR A 134 -9.59 9.66 7.84
C THR A 134 -10.89 9.41 8.60
N ASP A 135 -11.39 10.46 9.23
CA ASP A 135 -12.70 10.52 9.88
C ASP A 135 -13.50 11.65 9.21
N ILE A 136 -14.15 11.33 8.08
CA ILE A 136 -14.91 12.30 7.28
C ILE A 136 -16.30 11.77 6.97
N ASP A 137 -17.31 12.64 7.00
CA ASP A 137 -18.68 12.39 6.52
C ASP A 137 -18.99 13.50 5.50
N TYR A 138 -18.68 13.25 4.23
CA TYR A 138 -18.73 14.26 3.17
C TYR A 138 -20.16 14.60 2.76
N ASN A 139 -21.07 13.62 2.79
CA ASN A 139 -22.47 13.79 2.40
C ASN A 139 -23.41 14.06 3.58
N ALA A 140 -22.89 14.12 4.81
CA ALA A 140 -23.62 14.36 6.05
C ALA A 140 -24.71 13.31 6.33
N ASP A 141 -24.47 12.04 6.00
CA ASP A 141 -25.42 10.93 6.21
C ASP A 141 -25.25 10.20 7.56
N GLY A 142 -24.27 10.62 8.36
CA GLY A 142 -23.96 10.07 9.68
C GLY A 142 -23.06 8.83 9.65
N VAL A 143 -22.52 8.44 8.49
CA VAL A 143 -21.58 7.33 8.33
C VAL A 143 -20.28 7.85 7.71
N ASN A 144 -19.14 7.53 8.32
CA ASN A 144 -17.85 7.97 7.81
C ASN A 144 -17.53 7.37 6.43
N ASP A 145 -17.19 8.24 5.50
CA ASP A 145 -16.76 7.92 4.14
C ASP A 145 -15.33 7.41 4.08
N ARG A 146 -15.01 6.78 2.95
CA ARG A 146 -13.72 6.14 2.69
C ARG A 146 -12.91 6.94 1.69
N VAL A 147 -11.68 7.28 2.07
CA VAL A 147 -10.75 8.01 1.20
C VAL A 147 -9.77 7.03 0.55
N TYR A 148 -9.84 6.92 -0.78
CA TYR A 148 -8.93 6.09 -1.55
C TYR A 148 -7.93 6.93 -2.33
N MET A 149 -6.67 6.48 -2.38
CA MET A 149 -5.67 7.00 -3.29
C MET A 149 -5.30 5.93 -4.32
N SER A 150 -5.28 6.31 -5.60
CA SER A 150 -4.90 5.43 -6.70
C SER A 150 -3.59 5.88 -7.32
N PHE A 151 -2.67 4.97 -7.55
CA PHE A 151 -1.34 5.21 -8.09
C PHE A 151 -1.10 4.40 -9.37
N LYS A 152 -0.17 4.90 -10.20
CA LYS A 152 0.29 4.25 -11.42
C LYS A 152 1.82 4.31 -11.53
N ARG A 153 2.38 3.39 -12.30
CA ARG A 153 3.78 3.42 -12.73
C ARG A 153 3.95 4.16 -14.06
#